data_AF-A0A9E1IUC9-F1
#
_entry.id   AF-A0A9E1IUC9-F1
#
_cell.length_a   1.000
_cell.length_b   1.000
_cell.length_c   1.000
_cell.angle_alpha   90.00
_cell.angle_beta   90.00
_cell.angle_gamma   90.00
#
_symmetry.space_group_name_H-M   'P 1'
#
loop_
_entity.id
_entity.type
_entity.pdbx_description
1 polymer ?
#
loop_
_entity_poly.entity_id
_entity_poly.type
_entity_poly.pdbx_seq_one_letter_code
_entity_poly.pdbx_strand_id
1 'polypeptide(L)' 'MEALKREGFTQLSIAQSIGKSPSTISRELRRNGDDNGYRGALAVKRTDKRRREAKKSEKLDLAMCSMIKNLLEDY' A
#
# COMPACT_ATOMS: atom_id res chain seq x y z
N MET A 1 6.33 11.64 9.84
CA MET A 1 6.96 10.78 10.88
C MET A 1 8.45 11.05 11.04
N GLU A 2 9.16 11.50 9.99
CA GLU A 2 10.59 11.83 10.07
C GLU A 2 10.90 12.92 11.12
N ALA A 3 10.07 13.97 11.20
CA ALA A 3 10.20 15.01 12.23
C ALA A 3 10.06 14.47 13.66
N LEU A 4 9.15 13.51 13.89
CA LEU A 4 8.86 12.97 15.22
C LEU A 4 10.00 12.09 15.76
N LYS A 5 10.66 11.28 14.93
CA LYS A 5 11.83 10.51 15.37
C LYS A 5 13.01 11.41 15.75
N ARG A 6 13.16 12.52 15.03
CA ARG A 6 14.28 13.46 15.20
C ARG A 6 14.17 14.27 16.51
N GLU A 7 12.96 14.39 17.05
CA GLU A 7 12.67 15.00 18.35
C GLU A 7 12.73 14.00 19.52
N GLY A 8 13.21 12.76 19.30
CA GLY A 8 13.37 11.76 20.37
C GLY A 8 12.09 11.00 20.72
N PHE A 9 11.01 11.15 19.95
CA PHE A 9 9.79 10.39 20.20
C PHE A 9 9.98 8.91 19.86
N THR A 10 9.64 8.05 20.82
CA THR A 10 9.61 6.60 20.63
C THR A 10 8.52 6.21 19.63
N GLN A 11 8.65 5.04 19.00
CA GLN A 11 7.60 4.52 18.12
C GLN A 11 6.25 4.40 18.84
N LEU A 12 6.28 4.15 20.16
CA LEU A 12 5.09 4.07 21.01
C LEU A 12 4.41 5.43 21.13
N SER A 13 5.14 6.50 21.42
CA SER A 13 4.55 7.84 21.56
C SER A 13 4.05 8.39 20.24
N ILE A 14 4.73 8.07 19.12
CA ILE A 14 4.22 8.36 17.77
C ILE A 14 2.91 7.62 17.51
N ALA A 15 2.84 6.34 17.86
CA ALA A 15 1.64 5.54 17.65
C ALA A 15 0.46 6.08 18.45
N GLN A 16 0.68 6.43 19.72
CA GLN A 16 -0.33 7.03 20.59
C GLN A 16 -0.80 8.39 20.06
N SER A 17 0.10 9.26 19.61
CA SER A 17 -0.27 10.60 19.13
C SER A 17 -1.12 10.59 17.86
N ILE A 18 -0.94 9.59 16.99
CA ILE A 18 -1.72 9.44 15.76
C ILE A 18 -2.86 8.41 15.86
N GLY A 19 -3.10 7.86 17.04
CA GLY A 19 -4.16 6.86 17.28
C GLY A 19 -3.96 5.55 16.49
N LYS A 20 -2.72 5.08 16.34
CA LYS A 20 -2.39 3.81 15.68
C LYS A 20 -1.70 2.86 16.66
N SER A 21 -1.67 1.57 16.30
CA SER A 21 -0.89 0.60 17.07
C SER A 21 0.62 0.80 16.85
N PRO A 22 1.48 0.57 17.86
CA PRO A 22 2.93 0.59 17.69
C PRO A 22 3.42 -0.38 16.61
N SER A 23 2.75 -1.53 16.48
CA SER A 23 3.03 -2.51 15.43
C SER A 23 2.78 -1.97 14.02
N THR A 24 1.84 -1.02 13.85
CA THR A 24 1.60 -0.32 12.58
C THR A 24 2.79 0.58 12.25
N ILE A 25 3.30 1.35 13.22
CA ILE A 25 4.48 2.22 13.03
C ILE A 25 5.72 1.38 12.69
N SER A 26 5.95 0.28 13.40
CA SER A 26 7.06 -0.63 13.11
C SER A 26 6.99 -1.21 11.69
N ARG A 27 5.82 -1.72 11.27
CA ARG A 27 5.60 -2.22 9.91
C ARG A 27 5.78 -1.13 8.86
N GLU A 28 5.34 0.09 9.14
CA GLU A 28 5.49 1.23 8.25
C GLU A 28 6.97 1.60 8.07
N LEU A 29 7.72 1.72 9.16
CA LEU A 29 9.16 1.98 9.13
C LEU A 29 9.93 0.87 8.40
N ARG A 30 9.59 -0.40 8.65
CA ARG A 30 10.25 -1.52 7.96
C ARG A 30 10.00 -1.51 6.45
N ARG A 31 8.82 -1.08 6.00
CA ARG A 31 8.44 -1.07 4.57
C ARG A 31 8.91 0.20 3.85
N ASN A 32 8.74 1.34 4.51
CA ASN A 32 8.84 2.66 3.91
C ASN A 32 9.97 3.52 4.48
N GLY A 33 10.72 2.99 5.45
CA GLY A 33 11.89 3.64 6.01
C GLY A 33 13.21 3.22 5.40
N ASP A 34 14.26 3.82 5.94
CA ASP A 34 15.68 3.53 5.79
C ASP A 34 16.38 3.70 7.16
N ASP A 35 17.71 3.55 7.21
CA ASP A 35 18.50 3.69 8.43
C ASP A 35 18.35 5.08 9.09
N ASN A 36 17.98 6.09 8.31
CA ASN A 36 17.78 7.46 8.76
C ASN A 36 16.32 7.79 9.16
N GLY A 37 15.36 6.88 8.95
CA GLY A 37 13.98 7.08 9.39
C GLY A 37 12.93 6.82 8.31
N TYR A 38 11.94 7.71 8.21
CA TYR A 38 10.76 7.56 7.35
C TYR A 38 10.80 8.53 6.17
N ARG A 39 11.02 8.03 4.95
CA ARG A 39 11.04 8.87 3.75
C ARG A 39 9.70 8.92 3.03
N GLY A 40 8.89 9.95 3.32
CA GLY A 40 7.54 10.10 2.77
C GLY A 40 7.47 10.03 1.24
N ALA A 41 8.35 10.76 0.54
CA ALA A 41 8.38 10.76 -0.93
C ALA A 41 8.68 9.36 -1.53
N LEU A 42 9.52 8.57 -0.84
CA LEU A 42 9.87 7.23 -1.29
C LEU A 42 8.76 6.21 -0.94
N ALA A 43 8.08 6.41 0.19
CA ALA A 43 6.94 5.59 0.62
C ALA A 43 5.80 5.61 -0.42
N VAL A 44 5.52 6.78 -1.01
CA VAL A 44 4.53 6.93 -2.09
C VAL A 44 4.96 6.13 -3.32
N LYS A 45 6.18 6.38 -3.83
CA LYS A 45 6.72 5.65 -5.00
C LYS A 45 6.73 4.13 -4.81
N ARG A 46 7.12 3.65 -3.62
CA ARG A 46 7.11 2.22 -3.26
C ARG A 46 5.70 1.64 -3.19
N THR A 47 4.72 2.42 -2.73
CA THR A 47 3.32 2.01 -2.68
C THR A 47 2.73 1.91 -4.09
N ASP A 48 3.01 2.89 -4.95
CA ASP A 48 2.57 2.86 -6.35
C ASP A 48 3.19 1.69 -7.10
N LYS A 49 4.49 1.44 -6.90
CA LYS A 49 5.17 0.27 -7.46
C LYS A 49 4.47 -1.04 -7.06
N ARG A 50 4.22 -1.25 -5.77
CA ARG A 50 3.51 -2.45 -5.27
C ARG A 50 2.10 -2.56 -5.85
N ARG A 51 1.37 -1.44 -5.98
CA ARG A 51 0.03 -1.45 -6.59
C ARG A 51 0.05 -1.82 -8.05
N ARG A 52 1.05 -1.38 -8.82
CA ARG A 52 1.23 -1.72 -10.24
C ARG A 52 1.63 -3.18 -10.42
N GLU A 53 2.55 -3.68 -9.59
CA GLU A 53 3.10 -5.04 -9.70
C GLU A 53 2.20 -6.11 -9.07
N ALA A 54 1.26 -5.72 -8.19
CA ALA A 54 0.32 -6.66 -7.59
C ALA A 54 -0.52 -7.34 -8.67
N LYS A 55 -0.50 -8.68 -8.67
CA LYS A 55 -1.37 -9.53 -9.51
C LYS A 55 -2.81 -9.03 -9.40
N LYS A 56 -3.39 -8.66 -10.55
CA LYS A 56 -4.79 -8.26 -10.63
C LYS A 56 -5.64 -9.48 -10.91
N SER A 57 -6.83 -9.51 -10.31
CA SER A 57 -7.85 -10.44 -10.74
C SER A 57 -8.37 -9.99 -12.10
N GLU A 58 -8.28 -10.85 -13.10
CA GLU A 58 -9.02 -10.67 -14.35
C GLU A 58 -10.49 -10.95 -14.04
N LYS A 59 -11.33 -9.92 -14.20
CA LYS A 59 -12.78 -10.02 -13.95
C LYS A 59 -13.57 -10.38 -15.21
N LEU A 60 -12.95 -10.20 -16.37
CA LEU A 60 -13.53 -10.45 -17.67
C LEU A 60 -12.45 -11.09 -18.53
N ASP A 61 -12.41 -12.42 -18.53
CA ASP A 61 -11.48 -13.16 -19.37
C ASP A 61 -12.03 -13.33 -20.80
N LEU A 62 -11.21 -13.87 -21.69
CA LEU A 62 -11.58 -14.06 -23.10
C LEU A 62 -12.77 -15.03 -23.27
N ALA A 63 -12.89 -16.04 -22.41
CA ALA A 63 -13.99 -17.00 -22.47
C ALA A 63 -15.31 -16.34 -22.08
N MET A 64 -15.31 -15.51 -21.03
CA MET A 64 -16.44 -14.70 -20.62
C MET A 64 -16.85 -13.71 -21.71
N CYS A 65 -15.88 -13.04 -22.36
CA CYS A 65 -16.15 -12.16 -23.51
C CYS A 65 -16.84 -12.90 -24.66
N SER A 66 -16.36 -14.09 -25.02
CA SER A 66 -16.98 -14.91 -26.07
C SER A 66 -18.39 -15.35 -25.69
N MET A 67 -18.62 -15.72 -24.43
CA MET A 67 -19.95 -16.10 -23.95
C MET A 67 -20.93 -14.93 -24.02
N ILE A 68 -20.52 -13.73 -23.63
CA ILE A 68 -21.34 -12.51 -23.72
C ILE A 68 -21.66 -12.20 -25.18
N LYS A 69 -20.68 -12.31 -26.09
CA LYS A 69 -20.90 -12.06 -27.52
C LYS A 69 -21.93 -13.02 -28.12
N ASN A 70 -21.80 -14.32 -27.87
CA ASN A 70 -22.75 -15.31 -28.37
C ASN A 70 -24.16 -15.02 -27.85
N LEU A 71 -24.30 -14.69 -26.56
CA LEU A 71 -25.60 -14.34 -25.98
C LEU A 71 -26.24 -13.08 -26.62
N LEU A 72 -25.42 -12.13 -27.06
CA LEU A 72 -25.88 -10.92 -27.73
C LEU A 72 -26.24 -11.14 -29.20
N GLU A 73 -25.63 -12.12 -29.87
CA GLU A 73 -25.98 -12.50 -31.25
C GLU A 73 -27.26 -13.34 -31.33
N ASP A 74 -27.63 -14.00 -30.23
CA ASP A 74 -28.86 -14.80 -30.11
C ASP A 74 -30.14 -13.95 -29.80
N TYR A 75 -30.04 -12.61 -29.73
CA TYR A 75 -31.13 -11.64 -29.50
C TYR A 75 -31.35 -10.72 -30.69
#